data_AF-A0A3B1DTA4-F1
#
_entry.id   AF-A0A3B1DTA4-F1
#
_cell.length_a   1.000
_cell.length_b   1.000
_cell.length_c   1.000
_cell.angle_alpha   90.00
_cell.angle_beta   90.00
_cell.angle_gamma   90.00
#
_symmetry.space_group_name_H-M   'P 1'
#
loop_
_entity.id
_entity.type
_entity.pdbx_description
1 polymer ?
#
loop_
_entity_poly.entity_id
_entity_poly.type
_entity_poly.pdbx_seq_one_letter_code
_entity_poly.pdbx_strand_id
1 'polypeptide(L)'
;MRYLQFVLVVIFFVAPLFYNKSGKTSEPKRTEVKNKSNKKSDSLAIFNKRILPIFQSQKPSSCTECHLSGVDLKDYIQEDQKKTFASLVKAKLIDVEKPLDSKILKFIQRQPNKPNLITKKVRQQEYKAFRAWILAALKEPELLAAKSNTLAGPQLSDDVIRHARKDRVLTSFIENIWSEVGRCAACHSPDRNQKQVRRHGKEMSWIILNSPVKTMQYMIDQKLIDVNQPEKSLLITKPTMQVKHGGGKKMMVGDQAYKQFRRFLDDYSAVINKKYQSADDLPQQNNEVSFATEIWLKITNVPPRYNRMLMQVDLYRKTDKGWSTFRVASTDHPVFGKKRLWQHSLSLTAPRDSNWSKKIKRKRLPPGRYLIKIYIDKKRKLQKDTTAQLGRNEFVGQVKVQSRWRVGHQRMTVVKFPRR
;
A
#
# COMPACT_ATOMS: atom_id res chain seq x y z
N MET A 1 1.23 -3.19 48.91
CA MET A 1 -0.06 -3.88 48.76
C MET A 1 0.20 -5.28 48.23
N ARG A 2 -0.56 -6.25 48.75
CA ARG A 2 -0.31 -7.70 48.77
C ARG A 2 -0.25 -8.37 47.38
N TYR A 3 0.58 -9.41 47.34
CA TYR A 3 0.62 -10.60 46.49
C TYR A 3 -0.69 -11.00 45.79
N LEU A 4 -0.58 -11.54 44.57
CA LEU A 4 -1.29 -12.76 44.17
C LEU A 4 -0.49 -13.51 43.09
N GLN A 5 0.02 -14.69 43.44
CA GLN A 5 0.56 -15.70 42.51
C GLN A 5 -0.61 -16.50 41.92
N PHE A 6 -0.53 -16.83 40.63
CA PHE A 6 -1.36 -17.88 40.02
C PHE A 6 -0.47 -19.06 39.67
N VAL A 7 -0.73 -20.18 40.33
CA VAL A 7 -0.23 -21.53 40.01
C VAL A 7 -1.30 -22.18 39.12
N LEU A 8 -0.90 -22.77 37.99
CA LEU A 8 -1.77 -23.70 37.25
C LEU A 8 -1.07 -25.04 37.09
N VAL A 9 -1.83 -26.07 37.43
CA VAL A 9 -1.46 -27.47 37.67
C VAL A 9 -1.29 -28.22 36.35
N VAL A 10 -0.23 -29.03 36.26
CA VAL A 10 0.03 -30.01 35.19
C VAL A 10 -0.51 -31.36 35.66
N ILE A 11 -1.44 -31.94 34.91
CA ILE A 11 -1.97 -33.30 35.15
C ILE A 11 -1.25 -34.27 34.20
N PHE A 12 -0.50 -35.22 34.78
CA PHE A 12 0.02 -36.41 34.12
C PHE A 12 -1.01 -37.55 34.18
N PHE A 13 -1.27 -38.22 33.06
CA PHE A 13 -1.96 -39.51 33.03
C PHE A 13 -0.95 -40.61 32.70
N VAL A 14 -0.93 -41.64 33.56
CA VAL A 14 -0.07 -42.83 33.49
C VAL A 14 -0.96 -44.08 33.39
N ALA A 15 -0.74 -44.85 32.30
CA ALA A 15 -0.88 -46.32 32.14
C ALA A 15 -2.28 -46.98 32.39
N PRO A 16 -2.58 -48.24 31.94
CA PRO A 16 -1.70 -49.41 31.99
C PRO A 16 -1.58 -50.28 30.72
N LEU A 17 -0.49 -51.05 30.73
CA LEU A 17 -0.22 -52.25 29.94
C LEU A 17 -1.26 -53.35 30.21
N PHE A 18 -1.72 -54.03 29.16
CA PHE A 18 -2.30 -55.37 29.26
C PHE A 18 -1.52 -56.36 28.40
N TYR A 19 -1.04 -57.37 29.11
CA TYR A 19 -0.37 -58.59 28.65
C TYR A 19 -1.45 -59.67 28.50
N ASN A 20 -1.55 -60.36 27.37
CA ASN A 20 -2.17 -61.68 27.36
C ASN A 20 -1.63 -62.60 26.25
N LYS A 21 -1.63 -63.90 26.56
CA LYS A 21 -0.80 -64.98 26.04
C LYS A 21 -1.63 -65.96 25.21
N SER A 22 -0.98 -66.57 24.20
CA SER A 22 -1.21 -67.88 23.58
C SER A 22 -2.57 -68.26 22.95
N GLY A 23 -2.51 -68.71 21.69
CA GLY A 23 -3.52 -69.56 21.05
C GLY A 23 -3.02 -70.09 19.71
N LYS A 24 -3.05 -71.41 19.53
CA LYS A 24 -2.45 -72.20 18.44
C LYS A 24 -3.26 -72.22 17.13
N THR A 25 -2.53 -72.28 16.02
CA THR A 25 -2.74 -72.97 14.73
C THR A 25 -4.15 -73.22 14.17
N SER A 26 -4.40 -72.69 12.97
CA SER A 26 -4.94 -73.46 11.83
C SER A 26 -4.74 -72.66 10.53
N GLU A 27 -3.99 -73.22 9.58
CA GLU A 27 -3.91 -72.76 8.19
C GLU A 27 -5.27 -72.89 7.49
N PRO A 28 -5.68 -71.89 6.69
CA PRO A 28 -6.56 -72.13 5.57
C PRO A 28 -5.90 -71.72 4.24
N LYS A 29 -6.12 -72.59 3.27
CA LYS A 29 -5.78 -72.51 1.84
C LYS A 29 -5.84 -71.09 1.26
N ARG A 30 -4.73 -70.70 0.65
CA ARG A 30 -4.54 -69.48 -0.14
C ARG A 30 -5.34 -69.56 -1.44
N THR A 31 -6.57 -69.07 -1.44
CA THR A 31 -7.25 -68.63 -2.66
C THR A 31 -6.60 -67.33 -3.16
N GLU A 32 -6.11 -67.34 -4.40
CA GLU A 32 -5.65 -66.17 -5.12
C GLU A 32 -6.79 -65.16 -5.30
N VAL A 33 -6.92 -64.23 -4.35
CA VAL A 33 -7.60 -62.97 -4.59
C VAL A 33 -6.63 -62.11 -5.38
N LYS A 34 -6.99 -61.81 -6.63
CA LYS A 34 -6.36 -60.79 -7.47
C LYS A 34 -6.36 -59.46 -6.73
N ASN A 35 -5.28 -59.21 -6.00
CA ASN A 35 -4.98 -57.97 -5.34
C ASN A 35 -4.68 -56.94 -6.44
N LYS A 36 -5.70 -56.19 -6.89
CA LYS A 36 -5.51 -54.94 -7.64
C LYS A 36 -4.69 -54.04 -6.73
N SER A 37 -3.38 -54.06 -6.96
CA SER A 37 -2.42 -53.29 -6.19
C SER A 37 -2.82 -51.83 -6.23
N ASN A 38 -3.09 -51.31 -5.03
CA ASN A 38 -3.33 -49.93 -4.71
C ASN A 38 -1.99 -49.16 -4.85
N LYS A 39 -1.43 -49.16 -6.07
CA LYS A 39 -0.17 -48.48 -6.38
C LYS A 39 -0.51 -47.00 -6.45
N LYS A 40 -0.33 -46.31 -5.32
CA LYS A 40 -0.48 -44.86 -5.20
C LYS A 40 0.23 -44.21 -6.40
N SER A 41 -0.52 -43.53 -7.26
CA SER A 41 0.05 -43.02 -8.51
C SER A 41 1.19 -42.06 -8.25
N ASP A 42 2.18 -42.03 -9.14
CA ASP A 42 3.38 -41.19 -8.98
C ASP A 42 2.99 -39.71 -8.86
N SER A 43 1.93 -39.26 -9.56
CA SER A 43 1.44 -37.88 -9.44
C SER A 43 0.81 -37.60 -8.08
N LEU A 44 0.03 -38.54 -7.52
CA LEU A 44 -0.60 -38.40 -6.21
C LEU A 44 0.45 -38.35 -5.08
N ALA A 45 1.51 -39.15 -5.21
CA ALA A 45 2.63 -39.09 -4.28
C ALA A 45 3.34 -37.73 -4.33
N ILE A 46 3.59 -37.20 -5.53
CA ILE A 46 4.20 -35.87 -5.71
C ILE A 46 3.28 -34.77 -5.17
N PHE A 47 1.98 -34.81 -5.48
CA PHE A 47 1.00 -33.83 -5.03
C PHE A 47 1.00 -33.71 -3.51
N ASN A 48 0.82 -34.84 -2.81
CA ASN A 48 0.77 -34.88 -1.35
C ASN A 48 2.09 -34.43 -0.70
N LYS A 49 3.23 -34.78 -1.30
CA LYS A 49 4.55 -34.48 -0.73
C LYS A 49 5.05 -33.07 -1.03
N ARG A 50 4.62 -32.45 -2.14
CA ARG A 50 5.23 -31.22 -2.66
C ARG A 50 4.25 -30.08 -2.99
N ILE A 51 3.01 -30.39 -3.38
CA ILE A 51 2.00 -29.37 -3.72
C ILE A 51 1.13 -29.04 -2.52
N LEU A 52 0.57 -30.05 -1.86
CA LEU A 52 -0.30 -29.87 -0.69
C LEU A 52 0.37 -29.10 0.47
N PRO A 53 1.68 -29.26 0.76
CA PRO A 53 2.35 -28.43 1.75
C PRO A 53 2.41 -26.94 1.40
N ILE A 54 2.38 -26.57 0.11
CA ILE A 54 2.29 -25.16 -0.32
C ILE A 54 0.91 -24.60 0.04
N PHE A 55 -0.15 -25.38 -0.21
CA PHE A 55 -1.53 -25.00 0.15
C PHE A 55 -1.71 -24.78 1.66
N GLN A 56 -1.08 -25.63 2.47
CA GLN A 56 -1.14 -25.57 3.94
C GLN A 56 -0.17 -24.56 4.57
N SER A 57 0.78 -24.04 3.80
CA SER A 57 1.83 -23.16 4.31
C SER A 57 1.27 -21.77 4.66
N GLN A 58 1.67 -21.27 5.83
CA GLN A 58 1.47 -19.86 6.22
C GLN A 58 2.58 -18.94 5.69
N LYS A 59 3.64 -19.51 5.10
CA LYS A 59 4.75 -18.73 4.52
C LYS A 59 4.30 -18.10 3.19
N PRO A 60 4.80 -16.88 2.88
CA PRO A 60 4.52 -16.24 1.60
C PRO A 60 5.05 -17.07 0.43
N SER A 61 4.29 -17.09 -0.67
CA SER A 61 4.63 -17.78 -1.92
C SER A 61 5.20 -16.81 -2.97
N SER A 62 5.74 -17.34 -4.08
CA SER A 62 6.22 -16.50 -5.21
C SER A 62 5.20 -15.45 -5.69
N CYS A 63 3.90 -15.74 -5.65
CA CYS A 63 2.86 -14.80 -6.06
C CYS A 63 2.80 -13.53 -5.18
N THR A 64 3.10 -13.65 -3.89
CA THR A 64 3.13 -12.53 -2.93
C THR A 64 4.32 -11.59 -3.12
N GLU A 65 5.25 -11.96 -4.01
CA GLU A 65 6.37 -11.09 -4.35
C GLU A 65 5.91 -9.90 -5.22
N CYS A 66 4.84 -10.05 -6.00
CA CYS A 66 4.28 -8.97 -6.82
C CYS A 66 2.98 -8.40 -6.24
N HIS A 67 2.21 -9.21 -5.51
CA HIS A 67 0.91 -8.83 -4.94
C HIS A 67 1.05 -8.68 -3.42
N LEU A 68 0.59 -7.55 -2.87
CA LEU A 68 0.59 -7.36 -1.41
C LEU A 68 -0.54 -8.12 -0.73
N SER A 69 -1.65 -8.30 -1.44
CA SER A 69 -2.80 -9.06 -0.98
C SER A 69 -3.62 -9.55 -2.17
N GLY A 70 -4.57 -10.45 -1.88
CA GLY A 70 -5.54 -10.94 -2.85
C GLY A 70 -5.04 -11.97 -3.87
N VAL A 71 -3.73 -12.26 -3.93
CA VAL A 71 -3.18 -13.32 -4.77
C VAL A 71 -2.09 -14.09 -4.04
N ASP A 72 -2.28 -15.41 -3.93
CA ASP A 72 -1.33 -16.36 -3.38
C ASP A 72 -1.30 -17.63 -4.23
N LEU A 73 -0.16 -18.32 -4.30
CA LEU A 73 -0.02 -19.59 -5.01
C LEU A 73 -1.01 -20.66 -4.50
N LYS A 74 -1.37 -20.61 -3.22
CA LYS A 74 -2.38 -21.52 -2.65
C LYS A 74 -3.78 -21.34 -3.23
N ASP A 75 -4.12 -20.17 -3.77
CA ASP A 75 -5.42 -19.92 -4.41
C ASP A 75 -5.60 -20.76 -5.70
N TYR A 76 -4.50 -21.36 -6.19
CA TYR A 76 -4.45 -22.23 -7.36
C TYR A 76 -4.43 -23.71 -7.00
N ILE A 77 -4.48 -24.06 -5.70
CA ILE A 77 -4.44 -25.43 -5.20
C ILE A 77 -5.77 -25.73 -4.52
N GLN A 78 -6.39 -26.86 -4.87
CA GLN A 78 -7.62 -27.35 -4.28
C GLN A 78 -7.31 -28.46 -3.25
N GLU A 79 -8.34 -28.92 -2.56
CA GLU A 79 -8.24 -29.96 -1.52
C GLU A 79 -7.62 -31.30 -2.00
N ASP A 80 -7.75 -31.62 -3.28
CA ASP A 80 -7.18 -32.83 -3.87
C ASP A 80 -6.56 -32.58 -5.26
N GLN A 81 -5.78 -33.56 -5.75
CA GLN A 81 -5.06 -33.44 -7.01
C GLN A 81 -5.98 -33.37 -8.23
N LYS A 82 -7.11 -34.07 -8.21
CA LYS A 82 -8.03 -34.18 -9.34
C LYS A 82 -8.73 -32.85 -9.55
N LYS A 83 -9.23 -32.25 -8.47
CA LYS A 83 -9.80 -30.89 -8.45
C LYS A 83 -8.76 -29.84 -8.83
N THR A 84 -7.54 -29.94 -8.29
CA THR A 84 -6.46 -29.00 -8.62
C THR A 84 -6.10 -29.06 -10.10
N PHE A 85 -5.87 -30.26 -10.65
CA PHE A 85 -5.50 -30.43 -12.04
C PHE A 85 -6.62 -29.96 -12.98
N ALA A 86 -7.85 -30.42 -12.76
CA ALA A 86 -9.00 -30.07 -13.60
C ALA A 86 -9.30 -28.56 -13.58
N SER A 87 -9.19 -27.90 -12.42
CA SER A 87 -9.41 -26.45 -12.31
C SER A 87 -8.30 -25.63 -12.99
N LEU A 88 -7.04 -26.06 -12.90
CA LEU A 88 -5.93 -25.41 -13.59
C LEU A 88 -5.98 -25.59 -15.12
N VAL A 89 -6.39 -26.75 -15.62
CA VAL A 89 -6.63 -26.98 -17.06
C VAL A 89 -7.80 -26.11 -17.54
N LYS A 90 -8.92 -26.10 -16.82
CA LYS A 90 -10.08 -25.25 -17.13
C LYS A 90 -9.71 -23.76 -17.19
N ALA A 91 -8.88 -23.29 -16.27
CA ALA A 91 -8.38 -21.93 -16.24
C ALA A 91 -7.29 -21.62 -17.30
N LYS A 92 -6.94 -22.59 -18.15
CA LYS A 92 -5.85 -22.50 -19.15
C LYS A 92 -4.51 -22.13 -18.53
N LEU A 93 -4.28 -22.60 -17.30
CA LEU A 93 -3.04 -22.40 -16.54
C LEU A 93 -2.07 -23.57 -16.70
N ILE A 94 -2.60 -24.78 -16.92
CA ILE A 94 -1.86 -25.94 -17.43
C ILE A 94 -2.14 -26.08 -18.92
N ASP A 95 -1.08 -26.23 -19.69
CA ASP A 95 -1.13 -26.59 -21.10
C ASP A 95 -0.89 -28.10 -21.21
N VAL A 96 -1.89 -28.87 -21.64
CA VAL A 96 -1.81 -30.33 -21.70
C VAL A 96 -0.97 -30.82 -22.88
N GLU A 97 -0.84 -30.02 -23.94
CA GLU A 97 -0.03 -30.34 -25.13
C GLU A 97 1.43 -29.96 -24.88
N LYS A 98 1.65 -28.81 -24.24
CA LYS A 98 2.98 -28.28 -23.91
C LYS A 98 3.11 -28.05 -22.40
N PRO A 99 3.21 -29.12 -21.57
CA PRO A 99 3.24 -29.01 -20.11
C PRO A 99 4.26 -28.03 -19.55
N LEU A 100 5.43 -27.96 -20.18
CA LEU A 100 6.51 -27.07 -19.74
C LEU A 100 6.24 -25.60 -20.06
N ASP A 101 5.34 -25.31 -20.99
CA ASP A 101 4.91 -23.96 -21.37
C ASP A 101 3.69 -23.46 -20.57
N SER A 102 3.17 -24.28 -19.65
CA SER A 102 2.05 -23.94 -18.76
C SER A 102 2.22 -22.58 -18.11
N LYS A 103 1.17 -21.74 -18.15
CA LYS A 103 1.20 -20.37 -17.59
C LYS A 103 1.53 -20.36 -16.10
N ILE A 104 1.04 -21.34 -15.33
CA ILE A 104 1.32 -21.41 -13.88
C ILE A 104 2.83 -21.51 -13.60
N LEU A 105 3.56 -22.27 -14.42
CA LEU A 105 5.02 -22.39 -14.32
C LEU A 105 5.72 -21.06 -14.64
N LYS A 106 5.26 -20.37 -15.70
CA LYS A 106 5.75 -19.03 -16.07
C LYS A 106 5.47 -17.99 -14.97
N PHE A 107 4.31 -18.06 -14.31
CA PHE A 107 3.95 -17.16 -13.22
C PHE A 107 4.80 -17.40 -11.97
N ILE A 108 5.00 -18.65 -11.56
CA ILE A 108 5.87 -18.99 -10.43
C ILE A 108 7.30 -18.49 -10.69
N GLN A 109 7.82 -18.65 -11.90
CA GLN A 109 9.17 -18.19 -12.25
C GLN A 109 9.30 -16.68 -12.38
N ARG A 110 8.20 -15.94 -12.53
CA ARG A 110 8.23 -14.49 -12.71
C ARG A 110 8.88 -13.84 -11.49
N GLN A 111 9.81 -12.92 -11.76
CA GLN A 111 10.54 -12.22 -10.72
C GLN A 111 10.46 -10.71 -10.98
N PRO A 112 10.23 -9.88 -9.94
CA PRO A 112 10.41 -8.44 -10.06
C PRO A 112 11.90 -8.11 -10.20
N ASN A 113 12.18 -6.95 -10.81
CA ASN A 113 13.56 -6.47 -11.01
C ASN A 113 14.38 -6.37 -9.71
N LYS A 114 13.71 -6.26 -8.54
CA LYS A 114 14.34 -6.28 -7.22
C LYS A 114 13.58 -7.25 -6.30
N PRO A 115 14.08 -8.48 -6.08
CA PRO A 115 13.45 -9.45 -5.19
C PRO A 115 13.55 -8.99 -3.73
N ASN A 116 12.51 -9.19 -2.92
CA ASN A 116 12.50 -8.74 -1.52
C ASN A 116 12.17 -9.84 -0.49
N LEU A 117 11.02 -10.51 -0.62
CA LEU A 117 10.48 -11.40 0.41
C LEU A 117 10.64 -12.90 0.10
N ILE A 118 10.71 -13.25 -1.18
CA ILE A 118 10.81 -14.64 -1.64
C ILE A 118 12.23 -14.92 -2.11
N THR A 119 12.88 -15.87 -1.43
CA THR A 119 14.21 -16.31 -1.85
C THR A 119 14.12 -17.01 -3.20
N LYS A 120 15.19 -16.91 -4.01
CA LYS A 120 15.32 -17.70 -5.25
C LYS A 120 15.09 -19.20 -4.98
N LYS A 121 15.46 -19.69 -3.79
CA LYS A 121 15.28 -21.07 -3.35
C LYS A 121 13.80 -21.46 -3.25
N VAL A 122 12.95 -20.65 -2.60
CA VAL A 122 11.51 -20.92 -2.47
C VAL A 122 10.85 -20.98 -3.84
N ARG A 123 11.12 -19.98 -4.70
CA ARG A 123 10.61 -19.97 -6.08
C ARG A 123 11.01 -21.21 -6.87
N GLN A 124 12.27 -21.61 -6.77
CA GLN A 124 12.77 -22.82 -7.42
C GLN A 124 12.12 -24.09 -6.86
N GLN A 125 11.83 -24.14 -5.56
CA GLN A 125 11.12 -25.27 -4.95
C GLN A 125 9.68 -25.35 -5.45
N GLU A 126 8.94 -24.24 -5.46
CA GLU A 126 7.58 -24.16 -6.01
C GLU A 126 7.55 -24.56 -7.48
N TYR A 127 8.45 -24.01 -8.30
CA TYR A 127 8.54 -24.34 -9.72
C TYR A 127 8.82 -25.83 -9.95
N LYS A 128 9.81 -26.40 -9.25
CA LYS A 128 10.15 -27.82 -9.36
C LYS A 128 9.02 -28.72 -8.88
N ALA A 129 8.29 -28.32 -7.85
CA ALA A 129 7.12 -29.05 -7.36
C ALA A 129 6.03 -29.11 -8.42
N PHE A 130 5.57 -27.95 -8.92
CA PHE A 130 4.53 -27.86 -9.95
C PHE A 130 4.96 -28.55 -11.25
N ARG A 131 6.19 -28.32 -11.72
CA ARG A 131 6.69 -28.95 -12.95
C ARG A 131 6.67 -30.48 -12.85
N ALA A 132 7.19 -31.03 -11.75
CA ALA A 132 7.23 -32.48 -11.57
C ALA A 132 5.82 -33.08 -11.47
N TRP A 133 4.93 -32.41 -10.74
CA TRP A 133 3.55 -32.86 -10.58
C TRP A 133 2.77 -32.81 -11.90
N ILE A 134 2.83 -31.71 -12.66
CA ILE A 134 2.15 -31.58 -13.96
C ILE A 134 2.58 -32.68 -14.93
N LEU A 135 3.90 -32.93 -15.05
CA LEU A 135 4.42 -33.97 -15.94
C LEU A 135 3.98 -35.39 -15.52
N ALA A 136 3.83 -35.65 -14.23
CA ALA A 136 3.32 -36.93 -13.74
C ALA A 136 1.81 -37.05 -13.95
N ALA A 137 1.06 -35.98 -13.66
CA ALA A 137 -0.39 -35.95 -13.77
C ALA A 137 -0.89 -36.17 -15.21
N LEU A 138 -0.17 -35.66 -16.22
CA LEU A 138 -0.51 -35.88 -17.63
C LEU A 138 -0.39 -37.34 -18.08
N LYS A 139 0.29 -38.20 -17.33
CA LYS A 139 0.37 -39.64 -17.63
C LYS A 139 -0.83 -40.42 -17.10
N GLU A 140 -1.73 -39.77 -16.37
CA GLU A 140 -2.88 -40.40 -15.72
C GLU A 140 -4.17 -40.05 -16.48
N PRO A 141 -4.77 -41.00 -17.22
CA PRO A 141 -5.98 -40.75 -18.02
C PRO A 141 -7.15 -40.22 -17.20
N GLU A 142 -7.26 -40.64 -15.93
CA GLU A 142 -8.30 -40.19 -15.01
C GLU A 142 -8.21 -38.69 -14.69
N LEU A 143 -7.00 -38.12 -14.65
CA LEU A 143 -6.79 -36.69 -14.42
C LEU A 143 -7.05 -35.88 -15.70
N LEU A 144 -6.66 -36.39 -16.86
CA LEU A 144 -6.98 -35.78 -18.16
C LEU A 144 -8.48 -35.72 -18.43
N ALA A 145 -9.21 -36.77 -18.04
CA ALA A 145 -10.67 -36.83 -18.18
C ALA A 145 -11.42 -36.02 -17.09
N ALA A 146 -10.73 -35.56 -16.04
CA ALA A 146 -11.36 -34.85 -14.94
C ALA A 146 -11.87 -33.47 -15.38
N LYS A 147 -13.11 -33.16 -15.01
CA LYS A 147 -13.72 -31.85 -15.24
C LYS A 147 -13.89 -31.13 -13.90
N SER A 148 -13.72 -29.82 -13.92
CA SER A 148 -13.95 -28.95 -12.76
C SER A 148 -15.10 -27.98 -13.03
N ASN A 149 -15.96 -27.80 -12.03
CA ASN A 149 -16.93 -26.71 -12.05
C ASN A 149 -16.33 -25.40 -11.50
N THR A 150 -15.26 -25.49 -10.72
CA THR A 150 -14.54 -24.33 -10.15
C THR A 150 -13.39 -23.89 -11.03
N LEU A 151 -13.16 -22.58 -11.08
CA LEU A 151 -11.97 -21.96 -11.69
C LEU A 151 -10.87 -21.86 -10.63
N ALA A 152 -9.65 -22.23 -11.00
CA ALA A 152 -8.48 -22.05 -10.15
C ALA A 152 -8.06 -20.56 -10.11
N GLY A 153 -7.59 -20.11 -8.94
CA GLY A 153 -7.07 -18.76 -8.75
C GLY A 153 -7.87 -17.91 -7.77
N PRO A 154 -7.42 -16.67 -7.57
CA PRO A 154 -8.09 -15.73 -6.66
C PRO A 154 -9.52 -15.45 -7.11
N GLN A 155 -10.44 -15.37 -6.14
CA GLN A 155 -11.86 -15.08 -6.38
C GLN A 155 -12.16 -13.58 -6.49
N LEU A 156 -11.14 -12.74 -6.25
CA LEU A 156 -11.25 -11.29 -6.34
C LEU A 156 -11.25 -10.84 -7.81
N SER A 157 -11.90 -9.70 -8.07
CA SER A 157 -11.87 -9.11 -9.41
C SER A 157 -10.47 -8.67 -9.81
N ASP A 158 -10.21 -8.63 -11.11
CA ASP A 158 -8.94 -8.14 -11.68
C ASP A 158 -8.60 -6.72 -11.23
N ASP A 159 -9.60 -5.87 -10.99
CA ASP A 159 -9.38 -4.50 -10.52
C ASP A 159 -8.88 -4.46 -9.08
N VAL A 160 -9.44 -5.29 -8.19
CA VAL A 160 -8.94 -5.44 -6.81
C VAL A 160 -7.54 -6.02 -6.80
N ILE A 161 -7.31 -7.09 -7.56
CA ILE A 161 -5.99 -7.71 -7.71
C ILE A 161 -4.97 -6.69 -8.22
N ARG A 162 -5.34 -5.88 -9.22
CA ARG A 162 -4.48 -4.84 -9.79
C ARG A 162 -4.19 -3.75 -8.78
N HIS A 163 -5.19 -3.29 -8.02
CA HIS A 163 -5.03 -2.27 -6.99
C HIS A 163 -4.05 -2.71 -5.89
N ALA A 164 -4.13 -3.98 -5.45
CA ALA A 164 -3.27 -4.56 -4.43
C ALA A 164 -1.83 -4.90 -4.90
N ARG A 165 -1.47 -4.64 -6.16
CA ARG A 165 -0.09 -4.88 -6.64
C ARG A 165 0.90 -3.90 -6.02
N LYS A 166 2.13 -4.38 -5.76
CA LYS A 166 3.21 -3.57 -5.16
C LYS A 166 3.54 -2.30 -5.95
N ASP A 167 3.49 -2.35 -7.28
CA ASP A 167 3.76 -1.19 -8.12
C ASP A 167 2.66 -0.12 -8.03
N ARG A 168 1.40 -0.53 -7.84
CA ARG A 168 0.27 0.39 -7.62
C ARG A 168 0.32 1.01 -6.23
N VAL A 169 0.61 0.22 -5.20
CA VAL A 169 0.83 0.74 -3.84
C VAL A 169 2.04 1.68 -3.79
N LEU A 170 3.14 1.34 -4.47
CA LEU A 170 4.28 2.26 -4.61
C LEU A 170 3.90 3.55 -5.34
N THR A 171 3.06 3.47 -6.37
CA THR A 171 2.55 4.66 -7.05
C THR A 171 1.76 5.55 -6.08
N SER A 172 0.86 4.96 -5.29
CA SER A 172 0.10 5.65 -4.25
C SER A 172 1.04 6.29 -3.20
N PHE A 173 2.08 5.58 -2.75
CA PHE A 173 3.11 6.10 -1.87
C PHE A 173 3.81 7.34 -2.47
N ILE A 174 4.18 7.26 -3.75
CA ILE A 174 4.87 8.36 -4.43
C ILE A 174 3.97 9.60 -4.52
N GLU A 175 2.70 9.41 -4.89
CA GLU A 175 1.76 10.52 -5.05
C GLU A 175 1.37 11.19 -3.73
N ASN A 176 1.33 10.43 -2.62
CA ASN A 176 0.79 10.91 -1.35
C ASN A 176 1.85 11.19 -0.27
N ILE A 177 2.91 10.39 -0.17
CA ILE A 177 3.94 10.57 0.88
C ILE A 177 5.19 11.20 0.28
N TRP A 178 5.70 10.62 -0.80
CA TRP A 178 6.97 11.05 -1.39
C TRP A 178 6.90 12.46 -1.98
N SER A 179 5.73 12.86 -2.49
CA SER A 179 5.45 14.22 -2.97
C SER A 179 5.72 15.30 -1.91
N GLU A 180 5.60 14.96 -0.62
CA GLU A 180 5.80 15.85 0.53
C GLU A 180 7.13 15.60 1.27
N VAL A 181 7.99 14.71 0.75
CA VAL A 181 9.22 14.25 1.43
C VAL A 181 10.16 15.40 1.83
N GLY A 182 10.13 16.52 1.12
CA GLY A 182 10.93 17.71 1.41
C GLY A 182 10.73 18.27 2.82
N ARG A 183 9.54 18.07 3.42
CA ARG A 183 9.23 18.50 4.80
C ARG A 183 9.97 17.69 5.87
N CYS A 184 10.35 16.46 5.51
CA CYS A 184 10.87 15.45 6.43
C CYS A 184 12.35 15.17 6.19
N ALA A 185 12.80 15.22 4.93
CA ALA A 185 14.13 14.80 4.49
C ALA A 185 15.28 15.52 5.20
N ALA A 186 15.12 16.80 5.56
CA ALA A 186 16.17 17.53 6.28
C ALA A 186 16.51 16.92 7.66
N CYS A 187 15.57 16.20 8.28
CA CYS A 187 15.76 15.58 9.60
C CYS A 187 15.86 14.05 9.54
N HIS A 188 15.32 13.43 8.50
CA HIS A 188 15.17 11.96 8.41
C HIS A 188 15.97 11.32 7.28
N SER A 189 16.75 12.08 6.52
CA SER A 189 17.68 11.53 5.54
C SER A 189 19.10 11.49 6.09
N PRO A 190 19.81 10.34 6.01
CA PRO A 190 21.21 10.23 6.42
C PRO A 190 22.12 11.22 5.70
N ASP A 191 21.74 11.64 4.48
CA ASP A 191 22.48 12.60 3.68
C ASP A 191 22.40 14.03 4.24
N ARG A 192 21.42 14.33 5.09
CA ARG A 192 21.10 15.70 5.54
C ARG A 192 21.01 15.87 7.06
N ASN A 193 21.01 14.78 7.82
CA ASN A 193 20.59 14.78 9.23
C ASN A 193 21.72 14.51 10.24
N GLN A 194 22.99 14.72 9.88
CA GLN A 194 24.13 14.36 10.73
C GLN A 194 24.07 15.00 12.13
N LYS A 195 23.51 16.22 12.24
CA LYS A 195 23.26 16.87 13.55
C LYS A 195 22.19 16.15 14.37
N GLN A 196 21.16 15.65 13.70
CA GLN A 196 20.05 14.97 14.34
C GLN A 196 20.46 13.57 14.80
N VAL A 197 21.17 12.83 13.96
CA VAL A 197 21.69 11.49 14.30
C VAL A 197 22.61 11.52 15.52
N ARG A 198 23.47 12.55 15.63
CA ARG A 198 24.31 12.74 16.83
C ARG A 198 23.51 12.93 18.13
N ARG A 199 22.26 13.39 18.05
CA ARG A 199 21.42 13.68 19.22
C ARG A 199 20.39 12.60 19.51
N HIS A 200 19.95 11.88 18.49
CA HIS A 200 18.76 11.03 18.55
C HIS A 200 18.96 9.66 17.91
N GLY A 201 20.19 9.28 17.59
CA GLY A 201 20.51 7.97 17.04
C GLY A 201 20.23 7.82 15.54
N LYS A 202 20.65 6.69 14.97
CA LYS A 202 20.54 6.40 13.52
C LYS A 202 19.12 6.00 13.11
N GLU A 203 18.32 5.50 14.06
CA GLU A 203 16.93 5.06 13.90
C GLU A 203 15.98 6.16 13.39
N MET A 204 16.37 7.43 13.51
CA MET A 204 15.60 8.52 12.94
C MET A 204 15.73 8.64 11.41
N SER A 205 16.70 7.96 10.81
CA SER A 205 17.03 8.04 9.39
C SER A 205 16.22 7.02 8.58
N TRP A 206 14.98 7.37 8.24
CA TRP A 206 14.07 6.50 7.49
C TRP A 206 13.85 6.93 6.02
N ILE A 207 14.38 8.10 5.61
CA ILE A 207 14.26 8.60 4.24
C ILE A 207 15.54 8.32 3.46
N ILE A 208 15.44 7.47 2.44
CA ILE A 208 16.53 7.17 1.51
C ILE A 208 16.31 8.03 0.26
N LEU A 209 17.09 9.11 0.11
CA LEU A 209 16.93 10.03 -1.01
C LEU A 209 17.06 9.31 -2.35
N ASN A 210 16.31 9.80 -3.33
CA ASN A 210 16.25 9.24 -4.68
C ASN A 210 15.72 7.80 -4.76
N SER A 211 15.18 7.25 -3.66
CA SER A 211 14.62 5.90 -3.64
C SER A 211 13.30 5.83 -2.85
N PRO A 212 12.16 6.18 -3.49
CA PRO A 212 10.85 6.00 -2.86
C PRO A 212 10.58 4.54 -2.48
N VAL A 213 11.05 3.58 -3.29
CA VAL A 213 10.93 2.14 -3.01
C VAL A 213 11.60 1.76 -1.69
N LYS A 214 12.89 2.12 -1.54
CA LYS A 214 13.63 1.78 -0.32
C LYS A 214 13.08 2.51 0.90
N THR A 215 12.63 3.75 0.73
CA THR A 215 11.99 4.53 1.81
C THR A 215 10.69 3.86 2.27
N MET A 216 9.80 3.48 1.34
CA MET A 216 8.55 2.79 1.67
C MET A 216 8.83 1.45 2.38
N GLN A 217 9.77 0.65 1.85
CA GLN A 217 10.15 -0.62 2.47
C GLN A 217 10.67 -0.42 3.89
N TYR A 218 11.57 0.54 4.11
CA TYR A 218 12.07 0.86 5.44
C TYR A 218 10.95 1.27 6.40
N MET A 219 9.99 2.09 5.95
CA MET A 219 8.85 2.51 6.77
C MET A 219 7.98 1.33 7.22
N ILE A 220 7.80 0.33 6.35
CA ILE A 220 7.08 -0.91 6.65
C ILE A 220 7.88 -1.76 7.63
N ASP A 221 9.18 -1.98 7.35
CA ASP A 221 10.05 -2.84 8.17
C ASP A 221 10.22 -2.29 9.60
N GLN A 222 10.28 -0.97 9.74
CA GLN A 222 10.36 -0.30 11.04
C GLN A 222 8.99 -0.06 11.71
N LYS A 223 7.91 -0.64 11.16
CA LYS A 223 6.55 -0.53 11.72
C LYS A 223 6.12 0.93 11.99
N LEU A 224 6.49 1.85 11.08
CA LEU A 224 6.07 3.24 11.17
C LEU A 224 4.59 3.44 10.77
N ILE A 225 4.02 2.43 10.11
CA ILE A 225 2.61 2.32 9.73
C ILE A 225 1.95 1.33 10.69
N ASP A 226 0.91 1.79 11.39
CA ASP A 226 0.00 0.90 12.11
C ASP A 226 -1.08 0.42 11.14
N VAL A 227 -0.99 -0.84 10.71
CA VAL A 227 -1.92 -1.39 9.72
C VAL A 227 -3.32 -1.64 10.28
N ASN A 228 -3.49 -1.69 11.61
CA ASN A 228 -4.79 -1.90 12.22
C ASN A 228 -5.48 -0.57 12.52
N GLN A 229 -4.70 0.45 12.87
CA GLN A 229 -5.16 1.78 13.26
C GLN A 229 -4.34 2.84 12.50
N PRO A 230 -4.57 3.03 11.19
CA PRO A 230 -3.73 3.87 10.33
C PRO A 230 -3.56 5.31 10.84
N GLU A 231 -4.56 5.87 11.52
CA GLU A 231 -4.51 7.18 12.17
C GLU A 231 -3.51 7.28 13.33
N LYS A 232 -3.14 6.15 13.94
CA LYS A 232 -2.14 6.06 15.02
C LYS A 232 -0.72 5.86 14.52
N SER A 233 -0.53 5.66 13.21
CA SER A 233 0.78 5.53 12.58
C SER A 233 1.73 6.67 13.00
N LEU A 234 2.97 6.33 13.36
CA LEU A 234 3.98 7.32 13.75
C LEU A 234 4.26 8.35 12.64
N LEU A 235 4.03 7.95 11.39
CA LEU A 235 4.16 8.82 10.21
C LEU A 235 3.21 10.01 10.21
N ILE A 236 2.10 9.95 10.94
CA ILE A 236 1.13 11.04 11.01
C ILE A 236 1.03 11.64 12.41
N THR A 237 1.15 10.83 13.46
CA THR A 237 1.03 11.30 14.85
C THR A 237 2.24 12.16 15.28
N LYS A 238 3.46 11.83 14.84
CA LYS A 238 4.64 12.67 15.10
C LYS A 238 4.55 14.03 14.38
N PRO A 239 4.39 14.11 13.04
CA PRO A 239 4.27 15.39 12.33
C PRO A 239 3.13 16.30 12.79
N THR A 240 2.04 15.73 13.32
CA THR A 240 0.90 16.48 13.88
C THR A 240 1.04 16.84 15.35
N MET A 241 2.11 16.39 16.02
CA MET A 241 2.38 16.56 17.46
C MET A 241 1.37 15.88 18.39
N GLN A 242 0.70 14.82 17.92
CA GLN A 242 -0.09 13.93 18.80
C GLN A 242 0.81 13.08 19.69
N VAL A 243 2.04 12.82 19.24
CA VAL A 243 3.13 12.28 20.05
C VAL A 243 4.38 13.16 19.88
N LYS A 244 5.33 13.05 20.81
CA LYS A 244 6.56 13.87 20.78
C LYS A 244 7.39 13.58 19.52
N HIS A 245 7.59 14.60 18.69
CA HIS A 245 8.37 14.49 17.45
C HIS A 245 9.82 15.00 17.55
N GLY A 246 10.11 15.96 18.44
CA GLY A 246 11.41 16.63 18.54
C GLY A 246 11.68 17.66 17.43
N GLY A 247 11.22 17.41 16.20
CA GLY A 247 11.36 18.34 15.06
C GLY A 247 10.25 19.40 14.93
N GLY A 248 9.38 19.51 15.93
CA GLY A 248 8.21 20.38 15.92
C GLY A 248 7.09 19.92 14.97
N LYS A 249 6.01 20.69 14.91
CA LYS A 249 4.86 20.41 14.05
C LYS A 249 5.21 20.61 12.58
N LYS A 250 4.89 19.62 11.73
CA LYS A 250 5.16 19.65 10.28
C LYS A 250 3.90 19.71 9.43
N MET A 251 2.77 19.30 9.99
CA MET A 251 1.45 19.35 9.38
C MET A 251 0.37 19.50 10.46
N MET A 252 -0.82 19.89 10.05
CA MET A 252 -2.01 20.05 10.87
C MET A 252 -3.04 19.02 10.46
N VAL A 253 -3.81 18.50 11.42
CA VAL A 253 -4.98 17.68 11.11
C VAL A 253 -5.89 18.46 10.16
N GLY A 254 -6.24 17.84 9.04
CA GLY A 254 -7.08 18.41 7.99
C GLY A 254 -6.37 19.23 6.92
N ASP A 255 -5.07 19.53 7.05
CA ASP A 255 -4.33 20.16 5.96
C ASP A 255 -4.05 19.18 4.80
N GLN A 256 -3.59 19.70 3.67
CA GLN A 256 -3.36 18.93 2.45
C GLN A 256 -2.31 17.84 2.64
N ALA A 257 -1.26 18.06 3.44
CA ALA A 257 -0.23 17.06 3.71
C ALA A 257 -0.78 15.92 4.58
N TYR A 258 -1.54 16.26 5.62
CA TYR A 258 -2.23 15.30 6.47
C TYR A 258 -3.19 14.42 5.66
N LYS A 259 -4.01 15.02 4.78
CA LYS A 259 -4.93 14.29 3.92
C LYS A 259 -4.22 13.35 2.95
N GLN A 260 -3.11 13.79 2.34
CA GLN A 260 -2.29 12.92 1.50
C GLN A 260 -1.77 11.72 2.31
N PHE A 261 -1.23 11.95 3.51
CA PHE A 261 -0.74 10.87 4.36
C PHE A 261 -1.87 9.89 4.73
N ARG A 262 -3.03 10.39 5.15
CA ARG A 262 -4.21 9.56 5.42
C ARG A 262 -4.59 8.69 4.23
N ARG A 263 -4.71 9.26 3.03
CA ARG A 263 -5.05 8.49 1.82
C ARG A 263 -4.15 7.28 1.61
N PHE A 264 -2.84 7.44 1.75
CA PHE A 264 -1.92 6.30 1.62
C PHE A 264 -2.03 5.32 2.78
N LEU A 265 -2.07 5.79 4.02
CA LEU A 265 -2.10 4.94 5.20
C LEU A 265 -3.38 4.11 5.28
N ASP A 266 -4.53 4.74 5.02
CA ASP A 266 -5.84 4.10 5.04
C ASP A 266 -5.94 3.07 3.89
N ASP A 267 -5.49 3.41 2.68
CA ASP A 267 -5.48 2.49 1.53
C ASP A 267 -4.51 1.31 1.73
N TYR A 268 -3.28 1.58 2.17
CA TYR A 268 -2.30 0.53 2.47
C TYR A 268 -2.81 -0.42 3.56
N SER A 269 -3.39 0.10 4.64
CA SER A 269 -4.03 -0.70 5.69
C SER A 269 -5.14 -1.58 5.11
N ALA A 270 -6.02 -1.02 4.27
CA ALA A 270 -7.11 -1.78 3.64
C ALA A 270 -6.60 -2.88 2.70
N VAL A 271 -5.55 -2.63 1.92
CA VAL A 271 -4.89 -3.65 1.09
C VAL A 271 -4.34 -4.78 1.96
N ILE A 272 -3.54 -4.48 2.98
CA ILE A 272 -2.90 -5.49 3.84
C ILE A 272 -3.95 -6.33 4.59
N ASN A 273 -5.02 -5.69 5.06
CA ASN A 273 -6.11 -6.35 5.77
C ASN A 273 -7.16 -7.00 4.85
N LYS A 274 -6.91 -7.05 3.53
CA LYS A 274 -7.83 -7.66 2.54
C LYS A 274 -9.25 -7.09 2.63
N LYS A 275 -9.40 -5.78 2.87
CA LYS A 275 -10.73 -5.16 3.02
C LYS A 275 -11.49 -4.99 1.71
N TYR A 276 -10.79 -4.92 0.58
CA TYR A 276 -11.40 -4.80 -0.74
C TYR A 276 -11.82 -6.19 -1.25
N GLN A 277 -13.11 -6.39 -1.50
CA GLN A 277 -13.67 -7.63 -2.02
C GLN A 277 -14.17 -7.46 -3.47
N SER A 278 -14.56 -6.25 -3.83
CA SER A 278 -15.09 -5.87 -5.14
C SER A 278 -14.48 -4.56 -5.64
N ALA A 279 -14.74 -4.22 -6.91
CA ALA A 279 -14.28 -2.96 -7.50
C ALA A 279 -14.92 -1.73 -6.84
N ASP A 280 -16.15 -1.86 -6.33
CA ASP A 280 -16.88 -0.77 -5.66
C ASP A 280 -16.31 -0.44 -4.28
N ASP A 281 -15.56 -1.38 -3.67
CA ASP A 281 -14.86 -1.15 -2.41
C ASP A 281 -13.60 -0.30 -2.59
N LEU A 282 -13.11 -0.15 -3.81
CA LEU A 282 -11.85 0.54 -4.09
C LEU A 282 -11.97 2.05 -3.82
N PRO A 283 -10.92 2.68 -3.27
CA PRO A 283 -10.94 4.10 -3.01
C PRO A 283 -11.03 4.87 -4.33
N GLN A 284 -11.90 5.88 -4.38
CA GLN A 284 -12.00 6.74 -5.55
C GLN A 284 -10.65 7.40 -5.86
N GLN A 285 -10.22 7.27 -7.12
CA GLN A 285 -8.99 7.90 -7.56
C GLN A 285 -9.14 9.42 -7.51
N ASN A 286 -8.18 10.10 -6.89
CA ASN A 286 -8.18 11.56 -6.89
C ASN A 286 -7.96 12.08 -8.32
N ASN A 287 -8.89 12.90 -8.80
CA ASN A 287 -8.85 13.54 -10.12
C ASN A 287 -7.79 14.64 -10.22
N GLU A 288 -7.04 14.91 -9.16
CA GLU A 288 -5.97 15.90 -9.13
C GLU A 288 -4.64 15.28 -8.68
N VAL A 289 -3.56 15.63 -9.36
CA VAL A 289 -2.18 15.35 -8.93
C VAL A 289 -1.56 16.58 -8.28
N SER A 290 -0.72 16.39 -7.27
CA SER A 290 -0.09 17.46 -6.49
C SER A 290 1.42 17.24 -6.34
N PHE A 291 2.20 18.31 -6.46
CA PHE A 291 3.66 18.28 -6.25
C PHE A 291 4.10 19.45 -5.36
N ALA A 292 4.67 19.15 -4.20
CA ALA A 292 5.22 20.19 -3.33
C ALA A 292 6.36 20.94 -4.04
N THR A 293 6.41 22.26 -3.84
CA THR A 293 7.47 23.12 -4.37
C THR A 293 8.12 23.97 -3.28
N GLU A 294 9.19 24.66 -3.67
CA GLU A 294 9.82 25.71 -2.86
C GLU A 294 9.33 27.11 -3.25
N ILE A 295 8.19 27.22 -3.94
CA ILE A 295 7.56 28.51 -4.23
C ILE A 295 6.77 28.93 -3.01
N TRP A 296 7.08 30.10 -2.44
CA TRP A 296 6.42 30.60 -1.23
C TRP A 296 5.44 31.71 -1.54
N LEU A 297 4.28 31.67 -0.88
CA LEU A 297 3.27 32.72 -0.90
C LEU A 297 3.06 33.25 0.51
N LYS A 298 2.98 34.58 0.65
CA LYS A 298 2.62 35.27 1.89
C LYS A 298 1.44 36.19 1.65
N ILE A 299 0.46 36.10 2.55
CA ILE A 299 -0.71 36.96 2.57
C ILE A 299 -0.65 37.79 3.86
N THR A 300 -0.61 39.12 3.70
CA THR A 300 -0.59 40.09 4.82
C THR A 300 -1.98 40.64 5.10
N ASN A 301 -2.15 41.29 6.25
CA ASN A 301 -3.42 41.89 6.68
C ASN A 301 -4.58 40.90 6.83
N VAL A 302 -4.28 39.62 7.10
CA VAL A 302 -5.31 38.61 7.38
C VAL A 302 -6.07 39.01 8.66
N PRO A 303 -7.41 39.05 8.66
CA PRO A 303 -8.19 39.42 9.84
C PRO A 303 -7.84 38.55 11.07
N PRO A 304 -7.58 39.14 12.26
CA PRO A 304 -7.27 38.40 13.48
C PRO A 304 -8.32 37.35 13.87
N ARG A 305 -9.59 37.58 13.52
CA ARG A 305 -10.69 36.62 13.74
C ARG A 305 -10.48 35.24 13.10
N TYR A 306 -9.56 35.12 12.14
CA TYR A 306 -9.21 33.84 11.51
C TYR A 306 -8.02 33.14 12.17
N ASN A 307 -7.48 33.66 13.27
CA ASN A 307 -6.32 33.08 13.96
C ASN A 307 -6.49 31.57 14.21
N ARG A 308 -5.44 30.79 13.88
CA ARG A 308 -5.39 29.32 14.01
C ARG A 308 -6.37 28.53 13.13
N MET A 309 -7.24 29.18 12.37
CA MET A 309 -8.09 28.49 11.38
C MET A 309 -7.24 28.08 10.18
N LEU A 310 -7.57 26.94 9.56
CA LEU A 310 -6.97 26.56 8.28
C LEU A 310 -7.47 27.51 7.19
N MET A 311 -6.53 28.10 6.47
CA MET A 311 -6.80 28.89 5.28
C MET A 311 -6.24 28.15 4.07
N GLN A 312 -7.12 27.82 3.13
CA GLN A 312 -6.76 27.26 1.83
C GLN A 312 -6.64 28.38 0.80
N VAL A 313 -5.63 28.27 -0.05
CA VAL A 313 -5.35 29.21 -1.12
C VAL A 313 -5.21 28.45 -2.43
N ASP A 314 -6.09 28.75 -3.39
CA ASP A 314 -6.06 28.18 -4.73
C ASP A 314 -5.61 29.23 -5.75
N LEU A 315 -4.72 28.86 -6.66
CA LEU A 315 -4.22 29.72 -7.73
C LEU A 315 -4.81 29.30 -9.08
N TYR A 316 -5.33 30.27 -9.82
CA TYR A 316 -5.83 30.10 -11.19
C TYR A 316 -5.02 30.99 -12.13
N ARG A 317 -4.49 30.43 -13.21
CA ARG A 317 -3.62 31.17 -14.15
C ARG A 317 -4.45 31.91 -15.18
N LYS A 318 -4.06 33.14 -15.54
CA LYS A 318 -4.61 33.82 -16.74
C LYS A 318 -4.00 33.19 -18.00
N THR A 319 -4.86 32.82 -18.92
CA THR A 319 -4.56 32.38 -20.28
C THR A 319 -5.24 33.33 -21.28
N ASP A 320 -5.00 33.11 -22.56
CA ASP A 320 -5.64 33.87 -23.64
C ASP A 320 -7.16 33.70 -23.63
N LYS A 321 -7.65 32.56 -23.13
CA LYS A 321 -9.07 32.23 -22.98
C LYS A 321 -9.71 32.69 -21.66
N GLY A 322 -8.98 33.44 -20.82
CA GLY A 322 -9.49 33.87 -19.51
C GLY A 322 -8.74 33.24 -18.33
N TRP A 323 -9.41 33.07 -17.20
CA TRP A 323 -8.81 32.35 -16.07
C TRP A 323 -8.91 30.85 -16.33
N SER A 324 -7.91 30.07 -15.91
CA SER A 324 -7.97 28.61 -15.98
C SER A 324 -9.21 28.08 -15.26
N THR A 325 -9.84 27.04 -15.80
CA THR A 325 -11.03 26.41 -15.19
C THR A 325 -10.69 25.54 -14.00
N PHE A 326 -9.42 25.16 -13.85
CA PHE A 326 -8.87 24.42 -12.72
C PHE A 326 -7.78 25.22 -12.00
N ARG A 327 -7.54 24.91 -10.74
CA ARG A 327 -6.42 25.46 -9.97
C ARG A 327 -5.10 24.85 -10.42
N VAL A 328 -4.10 25.70 -10.64
CA VAL A 328 -2.75 25.30 -11.07
C VAL A 328 -1.78 25.16 -9.89
N ALA A 329 -2.16 25.68 -8.73
CA ALA A 329 -1.49 25.44 -7.46
C ALA A 329 -2.50 25.54 -6.31
N SER A 330 -2.23 24.84 -5.23
CA SER A 330 -3.01 24.87 -4.00
C SER A 330 -2.08 24.78 -2.81
N THR A 331 -2.49 25.38 -1.70
CA THR A 331 -1.94 25.02 -0.39
C THR A 331 -2.85 25.48 0.74
N ASP A 332 -2.69 24.87 1.90
CA ASP A 332 -3.38 25.26 3.13
C ASP A 332 -2.42 25.29 4.33
N HIS A 333 -2.70 26.20 5.25
CA HIS A 333 -1.95 26.35 6.49
C HIS A 333 -2.76 27.16 7.51
N PRO A 334 -2.53 27.00 8.83
CA PRO A 334 -3.13 27.89 9.82
C PRO A 334 -2.73 29.35 9.63
N VAL A 335 -3.69 30.24 9.86
CA VAL A 335 -3.46 31.69 9.94
C VAL A 335 -2.72 32.03 11.23
N PHE A 336 -1.67 32.84 11.13
CA PHE A 336 -1.00 33.44 12.29
C PHE A 336 -1.62 34.80 12.59
N GLY A 337 -2.73 34.79 13.34
CA GLY A 337 -3.55 35.97 13.58
C GLY A 337 -2.86 37.07 14.39
N LYS A 338 -1.97 36.72 15.34
CA LYS A 338 -1.20 37.71 16.12
C LYS A 338 -0.37 38.64 15.24
N LYS A 339 0.17 38.14 14.12
CA LYS A 339 0.91 38.95 13.13
C LYS A 339 0.09 39.26 11.88
N ARG A 340 -1.23 39.00 11.90
CA ARG A 340 -2.16 39.21 10.77
C ARG A 340 -1.61 38.65 9.45
N LEU A 341 -1.00 37.47 9.51
CA LEU A 341 -0.31 36.87 8.37
C LEU A 341 -0.71 35.43 8.14
N TRP A 342 -0.52 35.01 6.91
CA TRP A 342 -0.47 33.61 6.50
C TRP A 342 0.66 33.45 5.51
N GLN A 343 1.40 32.35 5.59
CA GLN A 343 2.46 32.05 4.63
C GLN A 343 2.69 30.55 4.55
N HIS A 344 2.93 30.03 3.35
CA HIS A 344 3.27 28.64 3.14
C HIS A 344 3.87 28.41 1.73
N SER A 345 4.46 27.23 1.52
CA SER A 345 4.88 26.81 0.19
C SER A 345 3.70 26.29 -0.63
N LEU A 346 3.71 26.57 -1.93
CA LEU A 346 2.69 26.11 -2.86
C LEU A 346 2.96 24.68 -3.30
N SER A 347 1.90 23.89 -3.46
CA SER A 347 1.94 22.64 -4.21
C SER A 347 1.34 22.90 -5.59
N LEU A 348 2.03 22.48 -6.66
CA LEU A 348 1.47 22.57 -8.00
C LEU A 348 0.41 21.50 -8.15
N THR A 349 -0.72 21.87 -8.73
CA THR A 349 -1.86 20.99 -8.92
C THR A 349 -2.25 20.92 -10.38
N ALA A 350 -2.76 19.77 -10.81
CA ALA A 350 -3.34 19.60 -12.14
C ALA A 350 -4.44 18.54 -12.12
N PRO A 351 -5.48 18.68 -12.95
CA PRO A 351 -6.34 17.55 -13.27
C PRO A 351 -5.49 16.39 -13.79
N ARG A 352 -5.79 15.19 -13.32
CA ARG A 352 -5.14 13.96 -13.76
C ARG A 352 -5.28 13.84 -15.28
N ASP A 353 -4.25 13.34 -15.93
CA ASP A 353 -4.14 13.15 -17.39
C ASP A 353 -4.18 14.42 -18.26
N SER A 354 -4.37 15.60 -17.67
CA SER A 354 -4.29 16.86 -18.40
C SER A 354 -2.89 17.13 -18.96
N ASN A 355 -2.79 17.91 -20.04
CA ASN A 355 -1.52 18.42 -20.55
C ASN A 355 -0.73 19.22 -19.49
N TRP A 356 -1.43 19.83 -18.53
CA TRP A 356 -0.79 20.53 -17.41
C TRP A 356 -0.12 19.56 -16.44
N SER A 357 -0.75 18.41 -16.13
CA SER A 357 -0.15 17.39 -15.26
C SER A 357 1.19 16.86 -15.79
N LYS A 358 1.32 16.74 -17.12
CA LYS A 358 2.57 16.35 -17.81
C LYS A 358 3.65 17.45 -17.68
N LYS A 359 3.26 18.72 -17.70
CA LYS A 359 4.17 19.89 -17.64
C LYS A 359 4.68 20.22 -16.24
N ILE A 360 3.88 20.02 -15.20
CA ILE A 360 4.26 20.39 -13.81
C ILE A 360 5.36 19.54 -13.19
N LYS A 361 5.82 18.48 -13.86
CA LYS A 361 6.97 17.67 -13.43
C LYS A 361 8.24 18.51 -13.18
N ARG A 362 8.36 19.68 -13.82
CA ARG A 362 9.47 20.64 -13.60
C ARG A 362 9.38 21.43 -12.29
N LYS A 363 8.32 21.26 -11.49
CA LYS A 363 8.10 21.92 -10.19
C LYS A 363 8.22 23.44 -10.21
N ARG A 364 7.79 24.09 -11.30
CA ARG A 364 7.79 25.56 -11.45
C ARG A 364 6.44 26.06 -11.95
N LEU A 365 5.99 27.19 -11.40
CA LEU A 365 4.90 27.98 -11.98
C LEU A 365 5.48 28.94 -13.03
N PRO A 366 4.88 29.03 -14.24
CA PRO A 366 5.31 30.00 -15.23
C PRO A 366 5.02 31.43 -14.76
N PRO A 367 5.86 32.42 -15.10
CA PRO A 367 5.54 33.82 -14.87
C PRO A 367 4.19 34.21 -15.50
N GLY A 368 3.49 35.16 -14.89
CA GLY A 368 2.24 35.69 -15.45
C GLY A 368 1.25 36.21 -14.41
N ARG A 369 0.01 36.42 -14.86
CA ARG A 369 -1.12 36.85 -14.02
C ARG A 369 -1.84 35.65 -13.42
N TYR A 370 -2.18 35.75 -12.14
CA TYR A 370 -2.86 34.73 -11.37
C TYR A 370 -4.00 35.33 -10.56
N LEU A 371 -5.08 34.58 -10.42
CA LEU A 371 -6.17 34.82 -9.50
C LEU A 371 -6.01 33.89 -8.32
N ILE A 372 -5.86 34.46 -7.12
CA ILE A 372 -5.74 33.76 -5.86
C ILE A 372 -7.12 33.75 -5.21
N LYS A 373 -7.72 32.58 -4.99
CA LYS A 373 -8.96 32.41 -4.22
C LYS A 373 -8.63 31.93 -2.81
N ILE A 374 -9.28 32.53 -1.81
CA ILE A 374 -8.99 32.31 -0.39
C ILE A 374 -10.22 31.73 0.29
N TYR A 375 -10.04 30.63 1.03
CA TYR A 375 -11.08 29.95 1.79
C TYR A 375 -10.65 29.79 3.26
N ILE A 376 -11.60 29.91 4.19
CA ILE A 376 -11.35 29.75 5.63
C ILE A 376 -12.24 28.65 6.19
N ASP A 377 -11.64 27.63 6.80
CA ASP A 377 -12.35 26.55 7.45
C ASP A 377 -12.92 26.97 8.82
N LYS A 378 -13.95 27.82 8.81
CA LYS A 378 -14.57 28.37 10.03
C LYS A 378 -15.21 27.30 10.91
N LYS A 379 -15.71 26.21 10.29
CA LYS A 379 -16.44 25.13 10.98
C LYS A 379 -15.56 23.93 11.34
N ARG A 380 -14.25 24.02 11.07
CA ARG A 380 -13.28 22.91 11.23
C ARG A 380 -13.70 21.66 10.44
N LYS A 381 -14.33 21.86 9.28
CA LYS A 381 -14.78 20.81 8.37
C LYS A 381 -13.64 19.86 8.02
N LEU A 382 -12.46 20.40 7.72
CA LEU A 382 -11.31 19.59 7.31
C LEU A 382 -10.68 18.79 8.45
N GLN A 383 -10.84 19.24 9.70
CA GLN A 383 -10.37 18.51 10.86
C GLN A 383 -11.29 17.34 11.23
N LYS A 384 -12.59 17.49 10.96
CA LYS A 384 -13.62 16.48 11.25
C LYS A 384 -13.69 15.41 10.18
N ASP A 385 -13.48 15.79 8.92
CA ASP A 385 -13.56 14.91 7.77
C ASP A 385 -12.36 15.16 6.85
N THR A 386 -11.53 14.14 6.70
CA THR A 386 -10.30 14.17 5.90
C THR A 386 -10.58 14.14 4.40
N THR A 387 -11.77 13.72 3.99
CA THR A 387 -12.24 13.71 2.60
C THR A 387 -12.87 15.05 2.19
N ALA A 388 -13.28 15.86 3.17
CA ALA A 388 -13.91 17.14 2.92
C ALA A 388 -13.04 18.12 2.11
N GLN A 389 -13.72 18.91 1.28
CA GLN A 389 -13.16 20.05 0.57
C GLN A 389 -13.84 21.35 1.01
N LEU A 390 -13.09 22.45 0.97
CA LEU A 390 -13.63 23.80 1.14
C LEU A 390 -14.22 24.28 -0.18
N GLY A 391 -15.37 24.94 -0.12
CA GLY A 391 -16.10 25.41 -1.29
C GLY A 391 -16.65 26.83 -1.12
N ARG A 392 -17.75 27.11 -1.81
CA ARG A 392 -18.38 28.45 -1.87
C ARG A 392 -18.70 29.02 -0.49
N ASN A 393 -19.11 28.19 0.46
CA ASN A 393 -19.47 28.61 1.82
C ASN A 393 -18.27 29.09 2.65
N GLU A 394 -17.08 28.60 2.33
CA GLU A 394 -15.83 28.96 3.01
C GLU A 394 -15.04 30.04 2.26
N PHE A 395 -15.47 30.43 1.06
CA PHE A 395 -14.84 31.47 0.26
C PHE A 395 -14.94 32.84 0.95
N VAL A 396 -13.79 33.46 1.21
CA VAL A 396 -13.73 34.76 1.90
C VAL A 396 -13.31 35.92 1.02
N GLY A 397 -12.66 35.66 -0.11
CA GLY A 397 -12.28 36.67 -1.09
C GLY A 397 -11.24 36.18 -2.10
N GLN A 398 -10.85 37.07 -3.00
CA GLN A 398 -9.85 36.79 -4.04
C GLN A 398 -8.95 37.99 -4.32
N VAL A 399 -7.75 37.75 -4.83
CA VAL A 399 -6.79 38.80 -5.22
C VAL A 399 -6.11 38.43 -6.54
N LYS A 400 -5.89 39.42 -7.41
CA LYS A 400 -5.12 39.25 -8.65
C LYS A 400 -3.66 39.60 -8.39
N VAL A 401 -2.73 38.83 -8.93
CA VAL A 401 -1.29 39.07 -8.81
C VAL A 401 -0.56 38.82 -10.13
N GLN A 402 0.44 39.63 -10.43
CA GLN A 402 1.45 39.34 -11.44
C GLN A 402 2.70 38.83 -10.71
N SER A 403 3.17 37.62 -11.01
CA SER A 403 4.34 37.07 -10.33
C SER A 403 5.26 36.31 -11.28
N ARG A 404 6.56 36.29 -10.95
CA ARG A 404 7.59 35.44 -11.56
C ARG A 404 7.79 34.13 -10.79
N TRP A 405 7.09 33.93 -9.66
CA TRP A 405 7.13 32.73 -8.82
C TRP A 405 8.54 32.21 -8.49
N ARG A 406 9.36 33.08 -7.91
CA ARG A 406 10.72 32.72 -7.47
C ARG A 406 10.65 31.67 -6.36
N VAL A 407 11.63 30.76 -6.37
CA VAL A 407 11.80 29.74 -5.32
C VAL A 407 12.55 30.31 -4.12
N GLY A 408 12.30 29.72 -2.95
CA GLY A 408 12.97 30.04 -1.69
C GLY A 408 12.18 31.00 -0.80
N HIS A 409 12.29 30.79 0.52
CA HIS A 409 11.54 31.54 1.52
C HIS A 409 11.80 33.07 1.45
N GLN A 410 13.04 33.48 1.20
CA GLN A 410 13.42 34.90 1.10
C GLN A 410 12.88 35.62 -0.15
N ARG A 411 12.30 34.88 -1.11
CA ARG A 411 11.83 35.41 -2.40
C ARG A 411 10.33 35.17 -2.61
N MET A 412 9.59 35.04 -1.51
CA MET A 412 8.16 34.78 -1.51
C MET A 412 7.36 35.85 -2.26
N THR A 413 6.31 35.42 -2.95
CA THR A 413 5.31 36.35 -3.51
C THR A 413 4.46 36.87 -2.35
N VAL A 414 4.31 38.19 -2.24
CA VAL A 414 3.53 38.83 -1.16
C VAL A 414 2.29 39.50 -1.73
N VAL A 415 1.12 39.22 -1.15
CA VAL A 415 -0.14 39.88 -1.50
C VAL A 415 -0.87 40.33 -0.23
N LYS A 416 -1.74 41.32 -0.34
CA LYS A 416 -2.63 41.73 0.77
C LYS A 416 -3.89 40.90 0.76
N PHE A 417 -4.41 40.55 1.93
CA PHE A 417 -5.74 39.97 2.08
C PHE A 417 -6.78 40.94 1.49
N PRO A 418 -7.76 40.46 0.70
CA PRO A 418 -8.73 41.35 0.05
C PRO A 418 -9.56 42.10 1.09
N ARG A 419 -9.67 43.42 0.91
CA ARG A 419 -10.67 44.22 1.61
C ARG A 419 -12.03 43.86 1.04
N ARG A 420 -13.00 43.61 1.92
CA ARG A 420 -14.41 43.49 1.51
C ARG A 420 -15.02 44.87 1.50
#